data_AF-A0A847P7B7-F1
#
_entry.id   AF-A0A847P7B7-F1
#
_cell.length_a   1.000
_cell.length_b   1.000
_cell.length_c   1.000
_cell.angle_alpha   90.00
_cell.angle_beta   90.00
_cell.angle_gamma   90.00
#
_symmetry.space_group_name_H-M   'P 1'
#
loop_
_entity.id
_entity.type
_entity.pdbx_description
1 polymer ?
#
loop_
_entity_poly.entity_id
_entity_poly.type
_entity_poly.pdbx_seq_one_letter_code
_entity_poly.pdbx_strand_id
1 'polypeptide(L)'
;ARSKTSAKLELRDYYIEFWDNSVKARAFYQLVKHLINTGVSIDAVGFQGHFRLDRSYDWSKLTTAVAEYKKLGLEVYITEVDYGDTDQIAQPKQPQWSAQMDTIQKKEYYDFAKAAVAGGVDWICLWGVADNSNTYWRMGQNALLFNEQYQPKAAYYGFYQGIKDGLAIVKAVDFKTKMRSSEHIVPKIIGTKIYLDNIMFSRCNLFDISGKRIKIENSHRNWIDIGHITEGVYFLEIFTKTSKRKVFTISR
;
A
#
# COMPACT_ATOMS: atom_id res chain seq x y z
N ALA A 1 28.86 1.78 -14.45
CA ALA A 1 27.72 2.73 -14.53
C ALA A 1 27.92 3.95 -13.63
N ARG A 2 28.14 3.79 -12.31
CA ARG A 2 28.28 4.93 -11.38
C ARG A 2 29.42 5.90 -11.64
N SER A 3 30.50 5.47 -12.29
CA SER A 3 31.57 6.38 -12.74
C SER A 3 31.16 7.28 -13.92
N LYS A 4 29.98 7.08 -14.52
CA LYS A 4 29.51 7.81 -15.71
C LYS A 4 28.29 8.68 -15.45
N THR A 5 27.51 8.42 -14.40
CA THR A 5 26.30 9.19 -14.09
C THR A 5 25.91 9.05 -12.61
N SER A 6 25.31 10.11 -12.07
CA SER A 6 24.61 10.12 -10.77
C SER A 6 23.11 9.88 -10.90
N ALA A 7 22.59 9.76 -12.13
CA ALA A 7 21.18 9.46 -12.37
C ALA A 7 20.81 8.07 -11.84
N LYS A 8 19.49 7.87 -11.61
CA LYS A 8 18.96 6.55 -11.25
C LYS A 8 19.12 5.57 -12.41
N LEU A 9 19.54 4.35 -12.08
CA LEU A 9 19.72 3.24 -13.01
C LEU A 9 18.57 2.27 -12.85
N GLU A 10 17.76 2.17 -13.90
CA GLU A 10 16.58 1.33 -13.94
C GLU A 10 16.83 0.11 -14.83
N LEU A 11 16.39 -1.08 -14.39
CA LEU A 11 16.25 -2.24 -15.25
C LEU A 11 14.76 -2.50 -15.52
N ARG A 12 14.37 -2.56 -16.79
CA ARG A 12 12.97 -2.60 -17.24
C ARG A 12 12.64 -3.82 -18.07
N ASP A 13 11.42 -4.35 -17.92
CA ASP A 13 10.84 -5.28 -18.89
C ASP A 13 9.29 -5.32 -18.79
N TYR A 14 8.63 -5.96 -19.76
CA TYR A 14 7.21 -6.33 -19.73
C TYR A 14 6.98 -7.77 -19.26
N TYR A 15 5.76 -8.09 -18.83
CA TYR A 15 5.36 -9.42 -18.36
C TYR A 15 6.13 -9.91 -17.12
N ILE A 16 6.58 -8.96 -16.31
CA ILE A 16 7.28 -9.17 -15.03
C ILE A 16 6.54 -8.52 -13.84
N GLU A 17 5.36 -7.94 -14.09
CA GLU A 17 4.55 -7.17 -13.14
C GLU A 17 4.04 -8.02 -11.97
N PHE A 18 3.79 -9.32 -12.21
CA PHE A 18 3.02 -10.17 -11.30
C PHE A 18 3.86 -11.30 -10.69
N TRP A 19 3.69 -11.51 -9.38
CA TRP A 19 4.27 -12.64 -8.64
C TRP A 19 3.41 -13.93 -8.74
N ASP A 20 3.22 -14.43 -9.96
CA ASP A 20 2.23 -15.45 -10.32
C ASP A 20 2.83 -16.76 -10.88
N ASN A 21 4.09 -17.06 -10.53
CA ASN A 21 4.89 -18.14 -11.11
C ASN A 21 5.27 -17.96 -12.60
N SER A 22 5.06 -16.79 -13.20
CA SER A 22 5.63 -16.43 -14.50
C SER A 22 7.13 -16.75 -14.54
N VAL A 23 7.54 -17.56 -15.52
CA VAL A 23 8.95 -17.91 -15.74
C VAL A 23 9.78 -16.66 -16.01
N LYS A 24 9.24 -15.72 -16.81
CA LYS A 24 9.92 -14.45 -17.12
C LYS A 24 10.08 -13.59 -15.87
N ALA A 25 9.02 -13.40 -15.08
CA ALA A 25 9.06 -12.61 -13.85
C ALA A 25 10.09 -13.18 -12.85
N ARG A 26 10.10 -14.51 -12.68
CA ARG A 26 11.06 -15.18 -11.77
C ARG A 26 12.50 -15.10 -12.27
N ALA A 27 12.73 -15.32 -13.57
CA ALA A 27 14.06 -15.21 -14.16
C ALA A 27 14.60 -13.78 -14.05
N PHE A 28 13.77 -12.78 -14.35
CA PHE A 28 14.13 -11.38 -14.24
C PHE A 28 14.41 -10.97 -12.79
N TYR A 29 13.61 -11.41 -11.82
CA TYR A 29 13.90 -11.19 -10.40
C TYR A 29 15.25 -11.79 -9.98
N GLN A 30 15.56 -13.02 -10.42
CA GLN A 30 16.87 -13.64 -10.12
C GLN A 30 18.03 -12.89 -10.78
N LEU A 31 17.84 -12.39 -12.01
CA LEU A 31 18.82 -11.53 -12.68
C LEU A 31 19.08 -10.26 -11.87
N VAL A 32 18.04 -9.53 -11.48
CA VAL A 32 18.17 -8.32 -10.66
C VAL A 32 18.90 -8.61 -9.36
N LYS A 33 18.50 -9.68 -8.65
CA LYS A 33 19.15 -10.09 -7.40
C LYS A 33 20.62 -10.46 -7.60
N HIS A 34 20.95 -11.17 -8.68
CA HIS A 34 22.33 -11.51 -9.02
C HIS A 34 23.18 -10.27 -9.30
N LEU A 35 22.65 -9.32 -10.07
CA LEU A 35 23.33 -8.06 -10.37
C LEU A 35 23.61 -7.25 -9.09
N ILE A 36 22.63 -7.12 -8.19
CA ILE A 36 22.82 -6.46 -6.89
C ILE A 36 23.90 -7.17 -6.08
N ASN A 37 23.83 -8.50 -5.96
CA ASN A 37 24.79 -9.29 -5.19
C ASN A 37 26.21 -9.26 -5.76
N THR A 38 26.38 -8.94 -7.03
CA THR A 38 27.69 -8.80 -7.69
C THR A 38 28.21 -7.36 -7.68
N GLY A 39 27.53 -6.45 -6.97
CA GLY A 39 27.94 -5.05 -6.83
C GLY A 39 27.55 -4.16 -8.02
N VAL A 40 26.70 -4.64 -8.93
CA VAL A 40 26.17 -3.81 -10.02
C VAL A 40 25.15 -2.84 -9.43
N SER A 41 25.32 -1.56 -9.75
CA SER A 41 24.41 -0.52 -9.28
C SER A 41 23.11 -0.52 -10.06
N ILE A 42 22.01 -0.77 -9.35
CA ILE A 42 20.63 -0.68 -9.82
C ILE A 42 19.89 0.08 -8.72
N ASP A 43 19.12 1.11 -9.09
CA ASP A 43 18.32 1.89 -8.13
C ASP A 43 16.83 1.55 -8.21
N ALA A 44 16.38 1.09 -9.38
CA ALA A 44 14.98 0.84 -9.62
C ALA A 44 14.75 -0.35 -10.56
N VAL A 45 13.58 -0.97 -10.41
CA VAL A 45 13.01 -1.87 -11.42
C VAL A 45 11.80 -1.20 -12.08
N GLY A 46 11.71 -1.31 -13.40
CA GLY A 46 10.57 -0.85 -14.18
C GLY A 46 9.73 -2.01 -14.66
N PHE A 47 8.46 -2.04 -14.30
CA PHE A 47 7.48 -2.86 -15.00
C PHE A 47 6.83 -2.00 -16.09
N GLN A 48 6.74 -2.50 -17.32
CA GLN A 48 6.12 -1.70 -18.39
C GLN A 48 4.64 -1.46 -18.12
N GLY A 49 3.87 -2.49 -17.79
CA GLY A 49 2.45 -2.32 -17.49
C GLY A 49 1.55 -2.26 -18.73
N HIS A 50 1.91 -2.98 -19.79
CA HIS A 50 1.07 -3.18 -20.96
C HIS A 50 0.00 -4.25 -20.70
N PHE A 51 -1.19 -3.82 -20.27
CA PHE A 51 -2.28 -4.72 -19.88
C PHE A 51 -3.27 -4.97 -21.03
N ARG A 52 -4.05 -6.05 -20.98
CA ARG A 52 -4.95 -6.50 -22.07
C ARG A 52 -6.33 -6.86 -21.53
N LEU A 53 -7.38 -6.48 -22.25
CA LEU A 53 -8.78 -6.77 -21.91
C LEU A 53 -9.14 -8.26 -21.98
N ASP A 54 -8.39 -9.03 -22.75
CA ASP A 54 -8.61 -10.48 -22.87
C ASP A 54 -7.89 -11.29 -21.76
N ARG A 55 -7.40 -10.63 -20.71
CA ARG A 55 -6.75 -11.26 -19.56
C ARG A 55 -7.38 -10.82 -18.24
N SER A 56 -7.38 -11.73 -17.27
CA SER A 56 -7.71 -11.43 -15.89
C SER A 56 -6.42 -11.20 -15.10
N TYR A 57 -6.43 -10.17 -14.26
CA TYR A 57 -5.28 -9.81 -13.43
C TYR A 57 -5.59 -10.02 -11.95
N ASP A 58 -4.73 -10.76 -11.26
CA ASP A 58 -4.71 -10.76 -9.79
C ASP A 58 -3.77 -9.66 -9.31
N TRP A 59 -4.33 -8.48 -9.07
CA TRP A 59 -3.59 -7.30 -8.63
C TRP A 59 -2.91 -7.46 -7.26
N SER A 60 -3.25 -8.50 -6.48
CA SER A 60 -2.49 -8.85 -5.27
C SER A 60 -1.10 -9.43 -5.59
N LYS A 61 -0.92 -10.00 -6.79
CA LYS A 61 0.39 -10.46 -7.28
C LYS A 61 1.29 -9.29 -7.68
N LEU A 62 0.70 -8.18 -8.13
CA LEU A 62 1.45 -6.93 -8.35
C LEU A 62 1.98 -6.39 -7.02
N THR A 63 1.13 -6.24 -6.00
CA THR A 63 1.59 -5.75 -4.68
C THR A 63 2.65 -6.66 -4.06
N THR A 64 2.52 -7.98 -4.24
CA THR A 64 3.55 -8.94 -3.82
C THR A 64 4.87 -8.73 -4.57
N ALA A 65 4.84 -8.59 -5.89
CA ALA A 65 6.04 -8.33 -6.68
C ALA A 65 6.75 -7.04 -6.24
N VAL A 66 5.99 -5.93 -6.08
CA VAL A 66 6.51 -4.66 -5.58
C VAL A 66 7.23 -4.84 -4.23
N ALA A 67 6.61 -5.57 -3.30
CA ALA A 67 7.21 -5.84 -1.99
C ALA A 67 8.52 -6.64 -2.11
N GLU A 68 8.60 -7.63 -3.00
CA GLU A 68 9.82 -8.42 -3.19
C GLU A 68 10.99 -7.59 -3.75
N TYR A 69 10.75 -6.65 -4.67
CA TYR A 69 11.80 -5.76 -5.16
C TYR A 69 12.20 -4.69 -4.14
N LYS A 70 11.24 -4.14 -3.38
CA LYS A 70 11.57 -3.21 -2.27
C LYS A 70 12.42 -3.85 -1.18
N LYS A 71 12.27 -5.16 -0.92
CA LYS A 71 13.18 -5.91 -0.01
C LYS A 71 14.63 -5.95 -0.50
N LEU A 72 14.86 -5.79 -1.80
CA LEU A 72 16.21 -5.66 -2.38
C LEU A 72 16.74 -4.23 -2.29
N GLY A 73 15.99 -3.29 -1.70
CA GLY A 73 16.36 -1.88 -1.58
C GLY A 73 16.12 -1.07 -2.85
N LEU A 74 15.33 -1.57 -3.80
CA LEU A 74 15.03 -0.89 -5.06
C LEU A 74 13.74 -0.06 -4.97
N GLU A 75 13.71 1.04 -5.72
CA GLU A 75 12.46 1.66 -6.13
C GLU A 75 11.75 0.80 -7.18
N VAL A 76 10.43 0.91 -7.25
CA VAL A 76 9.61 0.16 -8.21
C VAL A 76 8.76 1.13 -9.00
N TYR A 77 8.90 1.09 -10.32
CA TYR A 77 8.17 1.93 -11.25
C TYR A 77 7.22 1.11 -12.10
N ILE A 78 6.08 1.70 -12.45
CA ILE A 78 5.28 1.28 -13.60
C ILE A 78 5.48 2.33 -14.69
N THR A 79 6.04 1.92 -15.81
CA THR A 79 6.79 2.84 -16.69
C THR A 79 6.07 3.18 -17.99
N GLU A 80 5.13 2.34 -18.42
CA GLU A 80 4.54 2.37 -19.76
C GLU A 80 3.07 1.88 -19.72
N VAL A 81 2.28 2.38 -18.75
CA VAL A 81 0.92 1.89 -18.53
C VAL A 81 0.03 2.21 -19.72
N ASP A 82 -0.59 1.16 -20.25
CA ASP A 82 -1.75 1.23 -21.13
C ASP A 82 -2.57 -0.07 -21.02
N TYR A 83 -3.84 0.00 -21.41
CA TYR A 83 -4.77 -1.12 -21.26
C TYR A 83 -5.60 -1.29 -22.53
N GLY A 84 -5.08 -2.05 -23.49
CA GLY A 84 -5.72 -2.28 -24.79
C GLY A 84 -6.48 -3.59 -24.88
N ASP A 85 -7.00 -3.88 -26.07
CA ASP A 85 -7.57 -5.18 -26.42
C ASP A 85 -6.48 -6.26 -26.52
N THR A 86 -5.36 -5.94 -27.17
CA THR A 86 -4.23 -6.85 -27.40
C THR A 86 -2.92 -6.06 -27.60
N ASP A 87 -1.77 -6.74 -27.65
CA ASP A 87 -0.52 -6.08 -28.03
C ASP A 87 -0.56 -5.71 -29.51
N GLN A 88 -0.15 -4.49 -29.87
CA GLN A 88 -0.23 -4.03 -31.26
C GLN A 88 0.81 -4.67 -32.20
N ILE A 89 1.74 -5.45 -31.65
CA ILE A 89 2.48 -6.43 -32.46
C ILE A 89 1.50 -7.34 -33.23
N ALA A 90 0.27 -7.49 -32.73
CA ALA A 90 -0.86 -8.11 -33.41
C ALA A 90 -1.96 -7.08 -33.74
N GLN A 91 -2.77 -7.40 -34.76
CA GLN A 91 -4.00 -6.67 -35.06
C GLN A 91 -4.98 -6.73 -33.87
N PRO A 92 -5.79 -5.67 -33.63
CA PRO A 92 -6.88 -5.73 -32.65
C PRO A 92 -7.75 -6.95 -32.92
N LYS A 93 -8.03 -7.75 -31.88
CA LYS A 93 -8.97 -8.87 -31.96
C LYS A 93 -10.41 -8.34 -32.08
N GLN A 94 -10.67 -7.20 -31.44
CA GLN A 94 -11.92 -6.47 -31.49
C GLN A 94 -11.69 -5.17 -32.28
N PRO A 95 -11.93 -5.16 -33.60
CA PRO A 95 -11.74 -3.97 -34.43
C PRO A 95 -12.78 -2.88 -34.16
N GLN A 96 -13.79 -3.16 -33.32
CA GLN A 96 -14.84 -2.22 -32.91
C GLN A 96 -14.87 -2.16 -31.39
N TRP A 97 -14.52 -1.00 -30.83
CA TRP A 97 -14.55 -0.79 -29.39
C TRP A 97 -15.99 -0.61 -28.88
N SER A 98 -16.35 -1.30 -27.80
CA SER A 98 -17.71 -1.28 -27.25
C SER A 98 -17.78 -0.59 -25.88
N ALA A 99 -18.97 -0.12 -25.50
CA ALA A 99 -19.22 0.44 -24.16
C ALA A 99 -18.97 -0.57 -23.02
N GLN A 100 -19.08 -1.88 -23.30
CA GLN A 100 -18.70 -2.92 -22.36
C GLN A 100 -17.19 -2.93 -22.11
N MET A 101 -16.38 -2.74 -23.17
CA MET A 101 -14.93 -2.64 -23.05
C MET A 101 -14.51 -1.40 -22.27
N ASP A 102 -15.19 -0.26 -22.44
CA ASP A 102 -14.99 0.93 -21.60
C ASP A 102 -15.22 0.64 -20.11
N THR A 103 -16.26 -0.14 -19.81
CA THR A 103 -16.61 -0.51 -18.42
C THR A 103 -15.54 -1.41 -17.80
N ILE A 104 -15.08 -2.42 -18.54
CA ILE A 104 -14.00 -3.32 -18.09
C ILE A 104 -12.72 -2.52 -17.93
N GLN A 105 -12.32 -1.73 -18.93
CA GLN A 105 -11.11 -0.91 -18.89
C GLN A 105 -11.14 0.05 -17.69
N LYS A 106 -12.27 0.71 -17.41
CA LYS A 106 -12.43 1.56 -16.22
C LYS A 106 -12.15 0.81 -14.93
N LYS A 107 -12.76 -0.37 -14.76
CA LYS A 107 -12.58 -1.20 -13.57
C LYS A 107 -11.11 -1.60 -13.42
N GLU A 108 -10.48 -2.02 -14.50
CA GLU A 108 -9.12 -2.53 -14.46
C GLU A 108 -8.08 -1.42 -14.21
N TYR A 109 -8.25 -0.24 -14.79
CA TYR A 109 -7.45 0.93 -14.41
C TYR A 109 -7.62 1.32 -12.94
N TYR A 110 -8.84 1.20 -12.39
CA TYR A 110 -9.08 1.43 -10.96
C TYR A 110 -8.33 0.42 -10.09
N ASP A 111 -8.48 -0.87 -10.36
CA ASP A 111 -7.88 -1.93 -9.56
C ASP A 111 -6.34 -1.90 -9.65
N PHE A 112 -5.79 -1.68 -10.86
CA PHE A 112 -4.37 -1.44 -11.08
C PHE A 112 -3.85 -0.27 -10.24
N ALA A 113 -4.44 0.92 -10.40
CA ALA A 113 -3.94 2.14 -9.75
C ALA A 113 -3.99 2.02 -8.23
N LYS A 114 -5.08 1.45 -7.71
CA LYS A 114 -5.24 1.18 -6.28
C LYS A 114 -4.18 0.23 -5.76
N ALA A 115 -3.95 -0.89 -6.46
CA ALA A 115 -2.96 -1.88 -6.06
C ALA A 115 -1.53 -1.34 -6.17
N ALA A 116 -1.18 -0.65 -7.26
CA ALA A 116 0.14 -0.05 -7.45
C ALA A 116 0.47 0.94 -6.31
N VAL A 117 -0.44 1.89 -6.04
CA VAL A 117 -0.25 2.88 -4.98
C VAL A 117 -0.23 2.23 -3.59
N ALA A 118 -1.16 1.32 -3.28
CA ALA A 118 -1.20 0.64 -2.00
C ALA A 118 0.01 -0.30 -1.78
N GLY A 119 0.55 -0.86 -2.86
CA GLY A 119 1.78 -1.67 -2.87
C GLY A 119 3.06 -0.82 -2.71
N GLY A 120 2.94 0.50 -2.81
CA GLY A 120 4.04 1.43 -2.64
C GLY A 120 4.87 1.67 -3.90
N VAL A 121 4.34 1.46 -5.10
CA VAL A 121 5.00 1.88 -6.35
C VAL A 121 5.44 3.34 -6.25
N ASP A 122 6.69 3.61 -6.63
CA ASP A 122 7.34 4.91 -6.47
C ASP A 122 7.01 5.86 -7.63
N TRP A 123 6.74 5.33 -8.82
CA TRP A 123 6.39 6.12 -10.01
C TRP A 123 5.44 5.35 -10.94
N ILE A 124 4.45 6.06 -11.50
CA ILE A 124 3.53 5.54 -12.52
C ILE A 124 3.59 6.48 -13.73
N CYS A 125 3.82 5.94 -14.91
CA CYS A 125 3.85 6.63 -16.19
C CYS A 125 2.94 5.92 -17.19
N LEU A 126 2.16 6.69 -17.95
CA LEU A 126 1.33 6.17 -19.05
C LEU A 126 2.17 6.08 -20.33
N TRP A 127 1.86 5.14 -21.21
CA TRP A 127 2.52 5.02 -22.52
C TRP A 127 1.88 5.87 -23.61
N GLY A 128 1.63 7.14 -23.27
CA GLY A 128 0.96 8.09 -24.13
C GLY A 128 -0.01 8.96 -23.34
N VAL A 129 -0.64 9.89 -24.06
CA VAL A 129 -1.61 10.82 -23.48
C VAL A 129 -3.02 10.44 -23.89
N ALA A 130 -3.27 10.43 -25.19
CA ALA A 130 -4.58 10.18 -25.79
C ALA A 130 -4.52 8.99 -26.76
N ASP A 131 -5.67 8.41 -27.08
CA ASP A 131 -5.77 7.20 -27.92
C ASP A 131 -5.19 7.34 -29.34
N ASN A 132 -4.92 8.56 -29.80
CA ASN A 132 -4.23 8.88 -31.06
C ASN A 132 -2.76 9.32 -30.90
N SER A 133 -2.22 9.32 -29.68
CA SER A 133 -0.87 9.85 -29.40
C SER A 133 0.26 8.92 -29.84
N ASN A 134 -0.02 7.66 -30.17
CA ASN A 134 0.96 6.71 -30.68
C ASN A 134 0.40 5.90 -31.86
N THR A 135 0.75 6.30 -33.08
CA THR A 135 0.29 5.63 -34.31
C THR A 135 0.90 4.24 -34.51
N TYR A 136 2.04 3.97 -33.88
CA TYR A 136 2.74 2.70 -33.89
C TYR A 136 2.57 1.90 -32.61
N TRP A 137 1.71 2.42 -31.69
CA TRP A 137 1.36 2.00 -30.31
C TRP A 137 -0.13 1.71 -30.00
N ARG A 138 -0.66 0.49 -30.04
CA ARG A 138 -2.08 0.13 -29.73
C ARG A 138 -3.15 1.05 -30.34
N MET A 139 -2.90 1.57 -31.55
CA MET A 139 -3.84 2.44 -32.25
C MET A 139 -5.19 1.74 -32.50
N GLY A 140 -6.30 2.45 -32.27
CA GLY A 140 -7.67 1.93 -32.42
C GLY A 140 -8.13 1.01 -31.27
N GLN A 141 -7.30 0.78 -30.25
CA GLN A 141 -7.65 -0.02 -29.09
C GLN A 141 -7.99 0.81 -27.86
N ASN A 142 -8.22 2.12 -28.02
CA ASN A 142 -8.60 3.04 -26.96
C ASN A 142 -7.83 2.79 -25.65
N ALA A 143 -6.50 2.59 -25.71
CA ALA A 143 -5.75 1.98 -24.61
C ALA A 143 -5.47 2.95 -23.46
N LEU A 144 -5.65 4.25 -23.64
CA LEU A 144 -5.21 5.31 -22.73
C LEU A 144 -6.38 5.97 -21.99
N LEU A 145 -6.06 6.96 -21.15
CA LEU A 145 -7.06 7.63 -20.28
C LEU A 145 -7.90 8.68 -21.02
N PHE A 146 -7.41 9.20 -22.14
CA PHE A 146 -8.06 10.26 -22.91
C PHE A 146 -8.38 9.78 -24.32
N ASN A 147 -9.52 10.20 -24.85
CA ASN A 147 -9.89 9.91 -26.24
C ASN A 147 -9.08 10.77 -27.23
N GLU A 148 -9.29 10.57 -28.52
CA GLU A 148 -8.57 11.27 -29.59
C GLU A 148 -8.76 12.81 -29.59
N GLN A 149 -9.81 13.31 -28.93
CA GLN A 149 -10.07 14.74 -28.71
C GLN A 149 -9.55 15.24 -27.36
N TYR A 150 -8.68 14.46 -26.70
CA TYR A 150 -8.08 14.76 -25.40
C TYR A 150 -9.10 14.95 -24.27
N GLN A 151 -10.30 14.38 -24.40
CA GLN A 151 -11.31 14.37 -23.36
C GLN A 151 -11.16 13.12 -22.46
N PRO A 152 -11.36 13.25 -21.14
CA PRO A 152 -11.20 12.13 -20.21
C PRO A 152 -12.26 11.06 -20.46
N LYS A 153 -11.82 9.80 -20.55
CA LYS A 153 -12.68 8.62 -20.70
C LYS A 153 -13.13 8.09 -19.35
N ALA A 154 -14.01 7.09 -19.36
CA ALA A 154 -14.36 6.29 -18.19
C ALA A 154 -13.10 5.75 -17.46
N ALA A 155 -12.08 5.35 -18.21
CA ALA A 155 -10.78 4.90 -17.73
C ALA A 155 -10.06 5.94 -16.84
N TYR A 156 -10.06 7.22 -17.24
CA TYR A 156 -9.47 8.30 -16.46
C TYR A 156 -10.06 8.36 -15.04
N TYR A 157 -11.38 8.33 -14.93
CA TYR A 157 -12.06 8.39 -13.63
C TYR A 157 -11.81 7.15 -12.78
N GLY A 158 -11.71 5.97 -13.41
CA GLY A 158 -11.32 4.73 -12.74
C GLY A 158 -9.91 4.85 -12.14
N PHE A 159 -8.94 5.22 -12.97
CA PHE A 159 -7.54 5.44 -12.56
C PHE A 159 -7.44 6.45 -11.42
N TYR A 160 -8.05 7.63 -11.58
CA TYR A 160 -8.03 8.70 -10.58
C TYR A 160 -8.60 8.24 -9.22
N GLN A 161 -9.74 7.55 -9.23
CA GLN A 161 -10.32 7.03 -7.99
C GLN A 161 -9.47 5.93 -7.38
N GLY A 162 -8.84 5.07 -8.20
CA GLY A 162 -7.91 4.05 -7.73
C GLY A 162 -6.70 4.64 -7.00
N ILE A 163 -6.09 5.70 -7.53
CA ILE A 163 -5.01 6.45 -6.86
C ILE A 163 -5.48 6.97 -5.50
N LYS A 164 -6.65 7.62 -5.42
CA LYS A 164 -7.19 8.17 -4.16
C LYS A 164 -7.38 7.09 -3.11
N ASP A 165 -7.97 5.96 -3.50
CA ASP A 165 -8.25 4.85 -2.59
C ASP A 165 -6.96 4.16 -2.14
N GLY A 166 -6.00 3.99 -3.05
CA GLY A 166 -4.66 3.47 -2.73
C GLY A 166 -3.95 4.36 -1.69
N LEU A 167 -3.97 5.68 -1.88
CA LEU A 167 -3.40 6.63 -0.93
C LEU A 167 -4.09 6.58 0.44
N ALA A 168 -5.41 6.36 0.47
CA ALA A 168 -6.15 6.18 1.72
C ALA A 168 -5.70 4.92 2.49
N ILE A 169 -5.41 3.82 1.77
CA ILE A 169 -4.87 2.59 2.35
C ILE A 169 -3.49 2.85 2.97
N VAL A 170 -2.58 3.51 2.24
CA VAL A 170 -1.24 3.84 2.74
C VAL A 170 -1.33 4.66 4.03
N LYS A 171 -2.16 5.72 4.05
CA LYS A 171 -2.38 6.55 5.25
C LYS A 171 -2.92 5.73 6.42
N ALA A 172 -3.85 4.80 6.18
CA ALA A 172 -4.40 3.95 7.23
C ALA A 172 -3.36 2.97 7.79
N VAL A 173 -2.49 2.41 6.93
CA VAL A 173 -1.38 1.54 7.34
C VAL A 173 -0.35 2.35 8.15
N ASP A 174 0.05 3.52 7.68
CA ASP A 174 0.96 4.41 8.42
C ASP A 174 0.41 4.81 9.77
N PHE A 175 -0.88 5.14 9.84
CA PHE A 175 -1.56 5.43 11.10
C PHE A 175 -1.52 4.23 12.04
N LYS A 176 -1.85 3.02 11.56
CA LYS A 176 -1.76 1.78 12.35
C LYS A 176 -0.33 1.46 12.79
N THR A 177 0.67 1.65 11.92
CA THR A 177 2.09 1.44 12.25
C THR A 177 2.55 2.45 13.29
N LYS A 178 2.17 3.72 13.17
CA LYS A 178 2.43 4.75 14.18
C LYS A 178 1.76 4.38 15.50
N MET A 179 0.50 3.96 15.51
CA MET A 179 -0.17 3.46 16.73
C MET A 179 0.53 2.24 17.35
N ARG A 180 1.01 1.29 16.53
CA ARG A 180 1.77 0.12 16.99
C ARG A 180 3.15 0.49 17.55
N SER A 181 3.82 1.47 16.96
CA SER A 181 5.11 1.99 17.42
C SER A 181 4.99 2.90 18.65
N SER A 182 3.82 3.51 18.88
CA SER A 182 3.51 4.22 20.12
C SER A 182 3.02 3.23 21.18
N GLU A 183 3.94 2.41 21.73
CA GLU A 183 3.75 1.55 22.92
C GLU A 183 2.30 1.11 23.17
N HIS A 184 1.83 0.07 22.49
CA HIS A 184 0.59 -0.63 22.86
C HIS A 184 0.76 -1.31 24.22
N ILE A 185 0.56 -0.54 25.28
CA ILE A 185 0.33 -1.05 26.61
C ILE A 185 -1.13 -1.47 26.65
N VAL A 186 -1.38 -2.77 26.72
CA VAL A 186 -2.71 -3.33 26.93
C VAL A 186 -2.84 -3.61 28.43
N PRO A 187 -3.75 -2.92 29.13
CA PRO A 187 -4.04 -3.26 30.52
C PRO A 187 -4.60 -4.67 30.63
N LYS A 188 -4.03 -5.48 31.52
CA LYS A 188 -4.49 -6.85 31.80
C LYS A 188 -5.08 -6.90 33.20
N ILE A 189 -6.32 -7.37 33.33
CA ILE A 189 -6.93 -7.59 34.63
C ILE A 189 -6.63 -9.03 35.08
N ILE A 190 -5.99 -9.18 36.24
CA ILE A 190 -5.69 -10.47 36.86
C ILE A 190 -6.14 -10.38 38.33
N GLY A 191 -7.22 -11.09 38.66
CA GLY A 191 -7.87 -10.98 39.96
C GLY A 191 -8.34 -9.56 40.24
N THR A 192 -7.86 -8.95 41.32
CA THR A 192 -8.20 -7.57 41.70
C THR A 192 -7.30 -6.52 41.08
N LYS A 193 -6.36 -6.88 40.21
CA LYS A 193 -5.29 -5.97 39.76
C LYS A 193 -5.30 -5.75 38.26
N ILE A 194 -5.09 -4.50 37.86
CA ILE A 194 -4.76 -4.12 36.48
C ILE A 194 -3.24 -4.08 36.36
N TYR A 195 -2.68 -4.84 35.45
CA TYR A 195 -1.25 -4.85 35.08
C TYR A 195 -1.04 -4.08 33.78
N LEU A 196 0.01 -3.25 33.75
CA LEU A 196 0.44 -2.53 32.56
C LEU A 196 1.82 -3.04 32.15
N ASP A 197 1.85 -3.93 31.16
CA ASP A 197 3.11 -4.48 30.66
C ASP A 197 3.89 -3.42 29.89
N ASN A 198 5.22 -3.48 30.02
CA ASN A 198 6.16 -2.61 29.28
C ASN A 198 6.01 -1.10 29.55
N ILE A 199 5.38 -0.70 30.66
CA ILE A 199 5.40 0.69 31.13
C ILE A 199 5.53 0.76 32.66
N MET A 200 6.32 1.72 33.12
CA MET A 200 6.37 2.10 34.53
C MET A 200 5.73 3.48 34.73
N PHE A 201 4.88 3.60 35.74
CA PHE A 201 4.26 4.86 36.14
C PHE A 201 4.65 5.27 37.56
N SER A 202 4.63 6.58 37.81
CA SER A 202 4.85 7.18 39.14
C SER A 202 3.55 7.57 39.82
N ARG A 203 2.49 7.82 39.05
CA ARG A 203 1.15 8.19 39.54
C ARG A 203 0.07 7.61 38.62
N CYS A 204 -1.10 7.34 39.20
CA CYS A 204 -2.28 6.91 38.44
C CYS A 204 -3.57 7.50 39.03
N ASN A 205 -4.60 7.59 38.18
CA ASN A 205 -5.97 7.99 38.51
C ASN A 205 -6.94 7.06 37.80
N LEU A 206 -8.04 6.70 38.45
CA LEU A 206 -9.12 5.92 37.83
C LEU A 206 -10.40 6.75 37.84
N PHE A 207 -11.15 6.70 36.74
CA PHE A 207 -12.41 7.42 36.57
C PHE A 207 -13.51 6.47 36.07
N ASP A 208 -14.75 6.68 36.51
CA ASP A 208 -15.90 6.04 35.87
C ASP A 208 -16.26 6.70 34.53
N ILE A 209 -17.26 6.14 33.83
CA ILE A 209 -17.75 6.67 32.56
C ILE A 209 -18.32 8.09 32.63
N SER A 210 -18.69 8.57 33.82
CA SER A 210 -19.17 9.94 34.03
C SER A 210 -18.03 10.95 34.24
N GLY A 211 -16.79 10.46 34.33
CA GLY A 211 -15.61 11.28 34.61
C GLY A 211 -15.37 11.52 36.10
N LYS A 212 -16.12 10.87 37.01
CA LYS A 212 -15.89 10.98 38.45
C LYS A 212 -14.69 10.10 38.83
N ARG A 213 -13.77 10.68 39.60
CA ARG A 213 -12.58 9.96 40.10
C ARG A 213 -12.97 8.92 41.13
N ILE A 214 -12.50 7.69 40.96
CA ILE A 214 -12.69 6.57 41.88
C ILE A 214 -11.40 6.38 42.68
N LYS A 215 -11.56 6.12 43.98
CA LYS A 215 -10.44 5.79 44.85
C LYS A 215 -9.94 4.38 44.49
N ILE A 216 -8.63 4.21 44.35
CA ILE A 216 -8.00 2.88 44.18
C ILE A 216 -7.53 2.38 45.55
N GLU A 217 -7.40 1.06 45.73
CA GLU A 217 -6.89 0.48 46.99
C GLU A 217 -5.40 0.77 47.17
N ASN A 218 -4.63 0.39 46.15
CA ASN A 218 -3.18 0.54 46.15
C ASN A 218 -2.65 0.56 44.71
N SER A 219 -1.42 1.01 44.52
CA SER A 219 -0.72 0.89 43.24
C SER A 219 0.77 0.64 43.45
N HIS A 220 1.38 0.03 42.45
CA HIS A 220 2.82 -0.14 42.33
C HIS A 220 3.26 0.33 40.94
N ARG A 221 4.57 0.37 40.67
CA ARG A 221 5.14 0.95 39.43
C ARG A 221 4.59 0.41 38.11
N ASN A 222 3.88 -0.73 38.11
CA ASN A 222 3.34 -1.39 36.93
C ASN A 222 1.98 -2.08 37.14
N TRP A 223 1.33 -1.89 38.30
CA TRP A 223 0.00 -2.46 38.55
C TRP A 223 -0.83 -1.60 39.51
N ILE A 224 -2.16 -1.75 39.45
CA ILE A 224 -3.13 -1.02 40.26
C ILE A 224 -4.13 -2.01 40.85
N ASP A 225 -4.38 -1.93 42.16
CA ASP A 225 -5.37 -2.75 42.85
C ASP A 225 -6.72 -2.02 42.88
N ILE A 226 -7.70 -2.69 42.30
CA ILE A 226 -9.07 -2.23 42.14
C ILE A 226 -10.05 -3.10 42.95
N GLY A 227 -9.60 -3.88 43.93
CA GLY A 227 -10.39 -4.91 44.63
C GLY A 227 -11.86 -4.60 44.95
N HIS A 228 -12.18 -3.39 45.42
CA HIS A 228 -13.55 -2.96 45.78
C HIS A 228 -14.40 -2.43 44.62
N ILE A 229 -13.84 -2.29 43.42
CA ILE A 229 -14.50 -1.67 42.26
C ILE A 229 -15.34 -2.72 41.52
N THR A 230 -16.62 -2.41 41.28
CA THR A 230 -17.58 -3.28 40.60
C THR A 230 -17.28 -3.42 39.10
N GLU A 231 -17.91 -4.40 38.44
CA GLU A 231 -17.85 -4.54 36.97
C GLU A 231 -18.32 -3.27 36.27
N GLY A 232 -17.71 -2.99 35.10
CA GLY A 232 -18.00 -1.79 34.33
C GLY A 232 -16.83 -1.27 33.52
N VAL A 233 -17.06 -0.13 32.87
CA VAL A 233 -16.06 0.56 32.05
C VAL A 233 -15.45 1.73 32.83
N TYR A 234 -14.13 1.79 32.86
CA TYR A 234 -13.37 2.80 33.57
C TYR A 234 -12.28 3.39 32.69
N PHE A 235 -11.85 4.61 33.01
CA PHE A 235 -10.70 5.25 32.39
C PHE A 235 -9.54 5.30 33.37
N LEU A 236 -8.46 4.61 33.02
CA LEU A 236 -7.22 4.62 33.77
C LEU A 236 -6.26 5.64 33.17
N GLU A 237 -5.91 6.65 33.93
CA GLU A 237 -4.86 7.61 33.62
C GLU A 237 -3.59 7.28 34.40
N ILE A 238 -2.44 7.32 33.73
CA ILE A 238 -1.12 7.18 34.36
C ILE A 238 -0.17 8.29 33.94
N PHE A 239 0.84 8.51 34.78
CA PHE A 239 1.97 9.39 34.49
C PHE A 239 3.27 8.60 34.56
N THR A 240 4.02 8.57 33.46
CA THR A 240 5.34 7.89 33.41
C THR A 240 6.39 8.64 34.22
N LYS A 241 7.54 8.01 34.45
CA LYS A 241 8.72 8.67 35.06
C LYS A 241 9.18 9.92 34.28
N THR A 242 8.93 9.96 32.97
CA THR A 242 9.22 11.12 32.10
C THR A 242 8.06 12.13 32.03
N SER A 243 7.09 12.04 32.95
CA SER A 243 5.89 12.90 33.02
C SER A 243 4.97 12.86 31.80
N LYS A 244 5.15 11.90 30.88
CA LYS A 244 4.19 11.66 29.79
C LYS A 244 2.90 11.05 30.38
N ARG A 245 1.77 11.71 30.10
CA ARG A 245 0.41 11.27 30.43
C ARG A 245 -0.05 10.21 29.44
N LYS A 246 -0.66 9.12 29.93
CA LYS A 246 -1.34 8.11 29.10
C LYS A 246 -2.69 7.76 29.71
N VAL A 247 -3.66 7.44 28.86
CA VAL A 247 -5.03 7.07 29.25
C VAL A 247 -5.40 5.76 28.59
N PHE A 248 -6.03 4.87 29.34
CA PHE A 248 -6.50 3.56 28.91
C PHE A 248 -7.95 3.37 29.28
N THR A 249 -8.70 2.65 28.44
CA THR A 249 -10.03 2.16 28.78
C THR A 249 -9.90 0.77 29.39
N ILE A 250 -10.53 0.55 30.54
CA ILE A 250 -10.54 -0.70 31.28
C ILE A 250 -11.98 -1.21 31.31
N SER A 251 -12.19 -2.44 30.86
CA SER A 251 -13.45 -3.16 31.10
C SER A 251 -13.17 -4.20 32.16
N ARG A 252 -13.75 -4.03 33.35
CA ARG A 252 -13.73 -5.05 34.39
C ARG A 252 -15.00 -5.87 34.34
#